data_AF-A0AAI8VPV5-F1
#
_entry.id   AF-A0AAI8VPV5-F1
#
_cell.length_a   1.000
_cell.length_b   1.000
_cell.length_c   1.000
_cell.angle_alpha   90.00
_cell.angle_beta   90.00
_cell.angle_gamma   90.00
#
_symmetry.space_group_name_H-M   'P 1'
#
loop_
_entity.id
_entity.type
_entity.pdbx_description
1 polymer ?
#
loop_
_entity_poly.entity_id
_entity_poly.type
_entity_poly.pdbx_seq_one_letter_code
_entity_poly.pdbx_strand_id
1 'polypeptide(L)'
;MAARDENPVIEGENRYLGDLRLYRNTSANIPAEMSTRLWLTGLPAFCTYHQFFMAIRGGGRVYATHVVDPNDNIPTSAASMTFFSETDANAFIERCQSTPLMLGHHEVSVRIHRIFTEAVRTNSQSRALCITGHPYVADPKFLDWLFREKWGIKYDVDMVLHTPGTSSSRVVYVFGSVRGQSERIYSRLIRDFSNSVSVKYLKDPAA
;
A
#
# COMPACT_ATOMS: atom_id res chain seq x y z
N MET A 1 -38.21 -22.04 -10.96
CA MET A 1 -37.53 -20.88 -11.56
C MET A 1 -37.41 -19.82 -10.48
N ALA A 2 -36.26 -19.76 -9.81
CA ALA A 2 -35.96 -18.70 -8.84
C ALA A 2 -35.20 -17.59 -9.56
N ALA A 3 -35.67 -16.36 -9.40
CA ALA A 3 -35.11 -15.15 -9.98
C ALA A 3 -33.66 -14.97 -9.52
N ARG A 4 -32.78 -14.63 -10.46
CA ARG A 4 -31.42 -14.16 -10.16
C ARG A 4 -31.55 -12.69 -9.77
N ASP A 5 -31.16 -12.36 -8.55
CA ASP A 5 -30.96 -10.97 -8.13
C ASP A 5 -29.84 -10.37 -8.98
N GLU A 6 -30.23 -9.53 -9.93
CA GLU A 6 -29.33 -8.66 -10.68
C GLU A 6 -28.98 -7.47 -9.78
N ASN A 7 -27.79 -7.53 -9.19
CA ASN A 7 -27.26 -6.42 -8.42
C ASN A 7 -26.99 -5.24 -9.38
N PRO A 8 -27.52 -4.03 -9.12
CA PRO A 8 -27.44 -2.94 -10.07
C PRO A 8 -26.01 -2.44 -10.20
N VAL A 9 -25.52 -2.38 -11.45
CA VAL A 9 -24.26 -1.73 -11.80
C VAL A 9 -24.47 -0.23 -11.62
N ILE A 10 -23.83 0.36 -10.60
CA ILE A 10 -23.82 1.80 -10.40
C ILE A 10 -22.92 2.41 -11.49
N GLU A 11 -23.53 3.04 -12.49
CA GLU A 11 -22.84 3.86 -13.48
C GLU A 11 -22.33 5.15 -12.82
N GLY A 12 -21.10 5.09 -12.32
CA GLY A 12 -20.20 6.23 -12.25
C GLY A 12 -19.01 5.93 -13.15
N GLU A 13 -18.54 6.90 -13.94
CA GLU A 13 -17.42 6.76 -14.87
C GLU A 13 -16.35 5.79 -14.32
N ASN A 14 -16.28 4.59 -14.90
CA ASN A 14 -15.51 3.50 -14.36
C ASN A 14 -14.01 3.72 -14.64
N ARG A 15 -13.38 4.60 -13.85
CA ARG A 15 -11.93 4.91 -13.89
C ARG A 15 -11.08 3.80 -13.27
N TYR A 16 -11.69 2.70 -12.82
CA TYR A 16 -10.96 1.57 -12.26
C TYR A 16 -10.39 0.69 -13.37
N LEU A 17 -9.07 0.73 -13.54
CA LEU A 17 -8.35 -0.04 -14.57
C LEU A 17 -8.09 -1.51 -14.18
N GLY A 18 -8.58 -1.95 -13.03
CA GLY A 18 -8.43 -3.33 -12.55
C GLY A 18 -9.63 -4.21 -12.88
N ASP A 19 -9.44 -5.52 -12.80
CA ASP A 19 -10.53 -6.48 -13.05
C ASP A 19 -11.53 -6.55 -11.89
N LEU A 20 -12.71 -5.96 -12.06
CA LEU A 20 -13.78 -5.94 -11.06
C LEU A 20 -14.32 -7.34 -10.68
N ARG A 21 -14.07 -8.37 -11.49
CA ARG A 21 -14.54 -9.74 -11.21
C ARG A 21 -13.71 -10.45 -10.16
N LEU A 22 -12.53 -9.92 -9.85
CA LEU A 22 -11.68 -10.49 -8.82
C LEU A 22 -12.29 -10.20 -7.45
N TYR A 23 -12.53 -11.23 -6.64
CA TYR A 23 -13.05 -11.13 -5.27
C TYR A 23 -12.37 -10.03 -4.44
N ARG A 24 -11.05 -9.93 -4.58
CA ARG A 24 -10.23 -8.94 -3.89
C ARG A 24 -10.49 -7.48 -4.31
N ASN A 25 -11.22 -7.24 -5.40
CA ASN A 25 -11.59 -5.93 -5.95
C ASN A 25 -13.06 -5.58 -5.67
N THR A 26 -13.83 -6.52 -5.12
CA THR A 26 -15.22 -6.30 -4.71
C THR A 26 -15.29 -6.01 -3.20
N SER A 27 -16.33 -5.29 -2.78
CA SER A 27 -16.59 -5.12 -1.34
C SER A 27 -16.91 -6.48 -0.72
N ALA A 28 -16.29 -6.78 0.41
CA ALA A 28 -16.61 -7.98 1.19
C ALA A 28 -17.99 -7.84 1.85
N ASN A 29 -18.69 -8.96 2.00
CA ASN A 29 -19.94 -9.04 2.75
C ASN A 29 -19.64 -9.33 4.24
N ILE A 30 -19.12 -8.31 4.93
CA ILE A 30 -18.74 -8.38 6.34
C ILE A 30 -19.28 -7.17 7.11
N PRO A 31 -19.45 -7.26 8.44
CA PRO A 31 -19.71 -6.09 9.28
C PRO A 31 -18.61 -5.03 9.15
N ALA A 32 -18.96 -3.76 9.37
CA ALA A 32 -18.04 -2.64 9.18
C ALA A 32 -16.82 -2.71 10.14
N GLU A 33 -17.05 -3.19 11.36
CA GLU A 33 -16.07 -3.41 12.42
C GLU A 33 -15.04 -4.50 12.10
N MET A 34 -15.33 -5.37 11.11
CA MET A 34 -14.40 -6.38 10.60
C MET A 34 -13.62 -5.89 9.37
N SER A 35 -13.92 -4.70 8.86
CA SER A 35 -13.22 -4.14 7.71
C SER A 35 -11.84 -3.63 8.12
N THR A 36 -10.83 -4.05 7.37
CA THR A 36 -9.44 -3.57 7.54
C THR A 36 -9.13 -2.31 6.74
N ARG A 37 -10.11 -1.80 5.98
CA ARG A 37 -9.93 -0.67 5.06
C ARG A 37 -10.51 0.62 5.62
N LEU A 38 -9.66 1.65 5.67
CA LEU A 38 -9.94 2.99 6.13
C LEU A 38 -9.94 3.99 4.98
N TRP A 39 -10.68 5.08 5.18
CA TRP A 39 -10.69 6.28 4.35
C TRP A 39 -10.21 7.46 5.18
N LEU A 40 -9.20 8.15 4.67
CA LEU A 40 -8.57 9.30 5.31
C LEU A 40 -8.80 10.53 4.43
N THR A 41 -9.24 11.64 5.03
CA THR A 41 -9.50 12.91 4.33
C THR A 41 -8.89 14.09 5.06
N GLY A 42 -8.69 15.20 4.36
CA GLY A 42 -8.05 16.38 4.93
C GLY A 42 -6.53 16.33 4.86
N LEU A 43 -5.95 15.43 4.03
CA LEU A 43 -4.50 15.36 3.84
C LEU A 43 -3.99 16.63 3.12
N PRO A 44 -2.69 16.96 3.24
CA PRO A 44 -2.08 17.99 2.40
C PRO A 44 -2.36 17.76 0.92
N ALA A 45 -2.54 18.84 0.14
CA ALA A 45 -2.86 18.77 -1.30
C ALA A 45 -1.80 18.01 -2.13
N PHE A 46 -0.55 17.97 -1.67
CA PHE A 46 0.55 17.21 -2.28
C PHE A 46 1.11 16.20 -1.28
N CYS A 47 0.23 15.34 -0.75
CA CYS A 47 0.61 14.34 0.24
C CYS A 47 1.49 13.26 -0.39
N THR A 48 2.78 13.27 -0.07
CA THR A 48 3.68 12.19 -0.48
C THR A 48 3.43 10.93 0.36
N TYR A 49 3.70 9.76 -0.22
CA TYR A 49 3.65 8.51 0.55
C TYR A 49 4.60 8.53 1.75
N HIS A 50 5.76 9.19 1.64
CA HIS A 50 6.66 9.36 2.78
C HIS A 50 6.01 10.11 3.95
N GLN A 51 5.41 11.28 3.68
CA GLN A 51 4.69 12.06 4.70
C GLN A 51 3.52 11.28 5.29
N PHE A 52 2.75 10.60 4.43
CA PHE A 52 1.66 9.74 4.85
C PHE A 52 2.12 8.65 5.81
N PHE A 53 3.12 7.87 5.42
CA PHE A 53 3.64 6.77 6.22
C PHE A 53 4.35 7.22 7.50
N MET A 54 4.90 8.43 7.52
CA MET A 54 5.46 9.01 8.73
C MET A 54 4.40 9.33 9.78
N ALA A 55 3.26 9.88 9.37
CA ALA A 55 2.20 10.25 10.32
C ALA A 55 1.46 9.03 10.90
N ILE A 56 1.37 7.93 10.15
CA ILE A 56 0.65 6.73 10.61
C ILE A 56 1.55 5.70 11.33
N ARG A 57 2.82 6.03 11.60
CA ARG A 57 3.77 5.14 12.30
C ARG A 57 3.17 4.58 13.60
N GLY A 58 3.45 3.32 13.87
CA GLY A 58 2.86 2.57 14.99
C GLY A 58 1.39 2.24 14.79
N GLY A 59 0.84 2.38 13.58
CA GLY A 59 -0.54 2.03 13.25
C GLY A 59 -0.77 0.55 13.00
N GLY A 60 0.27 -0.19 12.64
CA GLY A 60 0.16 -1.59 12.24
C GLY A 60 0.70 -1.83 10.83
N ARG A 61 0.65 -3.08 10.37
CA ARG A 61 1.18 -3.44 9.05
C ARG A 61 0.20 -3.02 7.96
N VAL A 62 0.71 -2.38 6.91
CA VAL A 62 -0.12 -1.88 5.80
C VAL A 62 -0.06 -2.84 4.61
N TYR A 63 -1.22 -3.33 4.19
CA TYR A 63 -1.38 -4.20 3.04
C TYR A 63 -1.49 -3.42 1.73
N ALA A 64 -2.28 -2.34 1.73
CA ALA A 64 -2.48 -1.49 0.56
C ALA A 64 -2.69 -0.04 0.96
N THR A 65 -2.25 0.89 0.11
CA THR A 65 -2.51 2.32 0.23
C THR A 65 -2.65 2.92 -1.15
N HIS A 66 -3.58 3.86 -1.28
CA HIS A 66 -3.77 4.66 -2.47
C HIS A 66 -4.07 6.09 -2.04
N VAL A 67 -3.16 7.02 -2.36
CA VAL A 67 -3.37 8.45 -2.17
C VAL A 67 -4.09 9.00 -3.41
N VAL A 68 -5.13 9.80 -3.17
CA VAL A 68 -5.94 10.47 -4.18
C VAL A 68 -5.62 11.95 -4.14
N ASP A 69 -5.21 12.48 -5.28
CA ASP A 69 -4.92 13.90 -5.45
C ASP A 69 -6.17 14.77 -5.25
N PRO A 70 -6.00 16.04 -4.84
CA PRO A 70 -7.08 17.00 -4.80
C PRO A 70 -7.69 17.20 -6.20
N ASN A 71 -8.89 17.75 -6.23
CA ASN A 71 -9.56 18.17 -7.45
C ASN A 71 -10.23 19.54 -7.27
N ASP A 72 -10.85 20.06 -8.32
CA ASP A 72 -11.47 21.39 -8.33
C ASP A 72 -12.48 21.63 -7.20
N ASN A 73 -13.11 20.57 -6.69
CA ASN A 73 -14.10 20.65 -5.60
C ASN A 73 -13.54 20.29 -4.23
N ILE A 74 -12.43 19.54 -4.18
CA ILE A 74 -11.82 19.03 -2.93
C ILE A 74 -10.35 19.44 -2.92
N PRO A 75 -9.97 20.50 -2.19
CA PRO A 75 -8.62 21.07 -2.22
C PRO A 75 -7.59 20.26 -1.43
N THR A 76 -8.02 19.20 -0.74
CA THR A 76 -7.16 18.30 0.04
C THR A 76 -7.05 16.94 -0.63
N SER A 77 -5.91 16.27 -0.45
CA SER A 77 -5.82 14.86 -0.83
C SER A 77 -6.67 14.00 0.11
N ALA A 78 -6.98 12.80 -0.35
CA ALA A 78 -7.54 11.73 0.46
C ALA A 78 -6.71 10.45 0.31
N ALA A 79 -6.91 9.46 1.16
CA ALA A 79 -6.27 8.16 1.00
C ALA A 79 -7.21 7.02 1.38
N SER A 80 -7.13 5.93 0.64
CA SER A 80 -7.60 4.64 1.15
C SER A 80 -6.41 3.85 1.66
N MET A 81 -6.52 3.29 2.86
CA MET A 81 -5.49 2.48 3.48
C MET A 81 -6.09 1.17 3.99
N THR A 82 -5.39 0.06 3.81
CA THR A 82 -5.82 -1.26 4.25
C THR A 82 -4.75 -1.85 5.16
N PHE A 83 -5.11 -2.17 6.40
CA PHE A 83 -4.27 -2.92 7.32
C PHE A 83 -4.32 -4.42 7.01
N PHE A 84 -3.39 -5.20 7.56
CA PHE A 84 -3.46 -6.66 7.48
C PHE A 84 -4.56 -7.25 8.37
N SER A 85 -4.83 -6.65 9.53
CA SER A 85 -5.77 -7.15 10.54
C SER A 85 -6.85 -6.13 10.88
N GLU A 86 -8.01 -6.64 11.31
CA GLU A 86 -9.09 -5.83 11.88
C GLU A 86 -8.65 -5.17 13.20
N THR A 87 -7.83 -5.88 13.99
CA THR A 87 -7.27 -5.37 15.25
C THR A 87 -6.44 -4.10 15.03
N ASP A 88 -5.54 -4.09 14.04
CA ASP A 88 -4.72 -2.92 13.73
C ASP A 88 -5.59 -1.76 13.23
N ALA A 89 -6.58 -2.05 12.38
CA ALA A 89 -7.50 -1.04 11.86
C ALA A 89 -8.35 -0.37 12.97
N ASN A 90 -8.91 -1.18 13.87
CA ASN A 90 -9.72 -0.70 14.99
C ASN A 90 -8.87 0.07 16.00
N ALA A 91 -7.71 -0.46 16.39
CA ALA A 91 -6.77 0.24 17.28
C ALA A 91 -6.30 1.58 16.69
N PHE A 92 -6.10 1.65 15.37
CA PHE A 92 -5.76 2.90 14.70
C PHE A 92 -6.89 3.93 14.77
N ILE A 93 -8.14 3.52 14.56
CA ILE A 93 -9.31 4.41 14.70
C ILE A 93 -9.44 4.92 16.14
N GLU A 94 -9.38 4.02 17.13
CA GLU A 94 -9.48 4.38 18.56
C GLU A 94 -8.39 5.38 18.96
N ARG A 95 -7.17 5.17 18.46
CA ARG A 95 -6.08 6.13 18.64
C ARG A 95 -6.41 7.49 18.03
N CYS A 96 -6.92 7.54 16.80
CA CYS A 96 -7.26 8.80 16.13
C CYS A 96 -8.44 9.53 16.79
N GLN A 97 -9.33 8.81 17.47
CA GLN A 97 -10.40 9.42 18.29
C GLN A 97 -9.84 10.04 19.58
N SER A 98 -8.80 9.43 20.15
CA SER A 98 -8.17 9.90 21.40
C SER A 98 -7.13 11.00 21.16
N THR A 99 -6.49 10.99 20.00
CA THR A 99 -5.45 11.94 19.62
C THR A 99 -5.56 12.22 18.12
N PRO A 100 -5.85 13.47 17.71
CA PRO A 100 -6.00 13.82 16.30
C PRO A 100 -4.77 13.42 15.48
N LEU A 101 -5.01 12.77 14.34
CA LEU A 101 -3.95 12.43 13.41
C LEU A 101 -3.53 13.70 12.64
N MET A 102 -2.28 14.11 12.80
CA MET A 102 -1.73 15.29 12.14
C MET A 102 -0.75 14.91 11.03
N LEU A 103 -0.95 15.45 9.83
CA LEU A 103 0.06 15.52 8.78
C LEU A 103 0.51 16.97 8.61
N GLY A 104 1.59 17.34 9.31
CA GLY A 104 2.00 18.75 9.40
C GLY A 104 0.94 19.55 10.14
N HIS A 105 0.37 20.57 9.50
CA HIS A 105 -0.72 21.39 10.07
C HIS A 105 -2.12 20.90 9.69
N HIS A 106 -2.22 19.75 9.03
CA HIS A 106 -3.48 19.19 8.58
C HIS A 106 -3.99 18.15 9.57
N GLU A 107 -5.18 18.40 10.13
CA GLU A 107 -5.92 17.41 10.90
C GLU A 107 -6.65 16.45 9.96
N VAL A 108 -6.37 15.16 10.12
CA VAL A 108 -6.85 14.12 9.22
C VAL A 108 -8.05 13.41 9.83
N SER A 109 -9.16 13.41 9.11
CA SER A 109 -10.33 12.62 9.47
C SER A 109 -10.14 11.18 9.02
N VAL A 110 -10.34 10.23 9.93
CA VAL A 110 -10.19 8.79 9.70
C VAL A 110 -11.53 8.11 9.93
N ARG A 111 -11.98 7.29 8.97
CA ARG A 111 -13.21 6.49 9.07
C ARG A 111 -13.09 5.16 8.35
N ILE A 112 -13.97 4.21 8.65
CA ILE A 112 -14.09 2.97 7.87
C ILE A 112 -14.45 3.33 6.42
N HIS A 113 -13.79 2.66 5.47
CA HIS A 113 -14.03 2.85 4.05
C HIS A 113 -15.36 2.19 3.63
N ARG A 114 -16.10 2.80 2.70
CA ARG A 114 -17.38 2.27 2.19
C ARG A 114 -17.28 0.93 1.44
N ILE A 115 -16.08 0.57 1.01
CA ILE A 115 -15.76 -0.73 0.41
C ILE A 115 -15.06 -1.52 1.50
N PHE A 116 -15.71 -2.58 1.99
CA PHE A 116 -15.20 -3.39 3.07
C PHE A 116 -14.17 -4.41 2.58
N THR A 117 -13.18 -4.68 3.41
CA THR A 117 -12.07 -5.58 3.06
C THR A 117 -11.76 -6.47 4.26
N GLU A 118 -11.78 -7.78 4.04
CA GLU A 118 -11.43 -8.77 5.07
C GLU A 118 -9.96 -8.67 5.47
N ALA A 119 -9.63 -9.24 6.63
CA ALA A 119 -8.25 -9.40 7.05
C ALA A 119 -7.46 -10.29 6.09
N VAL A 120 -6.19 -9.92 5.86
CA VAL A 120 -5.31 -10.61 4.92
C VAL A 120 -4.40 -11.56 5.70
N ARG A 121 -4.61 -12.87 5.52
CA ARG A 121 -3.83 -13.91 6.19
C ARG A 121 -2.51 -14.18 5.44
N THR A 122 -1.47 -13.41 5.76
CA THR A 122 -0.10 -13.65 5.27
C THR A 122 0.94 -13.20 6.28
N ASN A 123 1.84 -14.13 6.61
CA ASN A 123 2.62 -14.03 7.83
C ASN A 123 3.98 -13.34 7.61
N SER A 124 4.45 -13.23 6.36
CA SER A 124 5.80 -12.74 6.06
C SER A 124 5.87 -11.56 5.09
N GLN A 125 4.80 -11.30 4.33
CA GLN A 125 4.83 -10.22 3.33
C GLN A 125 4.78 -8.85 4.00
N SER A 126 5.52 -7.90 3.44
CA SER A 126 5.60 -6.54 3.93
C SER A 126 5.84 -5.62 2.76
N ARG A 127 5.49 -4.34 2.91
CA ARG A 127 5.80 -3.32 1.91
C ARG A 127 7.31 -3.01 1.86
N ALA A 128 8.11 -3.53 2.80
CA ALA A 128 9.55 -3.36 2.81
C ALA A 128 10.28 -4.59 2.23
N LEU A 129 11.09 -4.38 1.20
CA LEU A 129 12.01 -5.37 0.62
C LEU A 129 13.46 -4.97 0.86
N CYS A 130 14.28 -5.93 1.26
CA CYS A 130 15.73 -5.83 1.26
C CYS A 130 16.28 -6.67 0.11
N ILE A 131 16.96 -6.01 -0.82
CA ILE A 131 17.58 -6.59 -2.00
C ILE A 131 19.09 -6.48 -1.83
N THR A 132 19.79 -7.60 -1.88
CA THR A 132 21.25 -7.66 -1.74
C THR A 132 21.84 -8.39 -2.94
N GLY A 133 22.88 -7.86 -3.56
CA GLY A 133 23.48 -8.47 -4.75
C GLY A 133 24.74 -7.75 -5.21
N HIS A 134 25.18 -8.06 -6.43
CA HIS A 134 26.31 -7.37 -7.04
C HIS A 134 26.01 -5.86 -7.13
N PRO A 135 26.99 -4.95 -6.91
CA PRO A 135 26.74 -3.50 -6.89
C PRO A 135 26.08 -2.92 -8.15
N TYR A 136 26.25 -3.55 -9.32
CA TYR A 136 25.57 -3.14 -10.56
C TYR A 136 24.10 -3.59 -10.66
N VAL A 137 23.69 -4.59 -9.88
CA VAL A 137 22.32 -5.13 -9.89
C VAL A 137 21.54 -4.62 -8.68
N ALA A 138 22.16 -4.62 -7.49
CA ALA A 138 21.62 -4.00 -6.29
C ALA A 138 21.96 -2.49 -6.25
N ASP A 139 21.62 -1.79 -7.31
CA ASP A 139 21.75 -0.35 -7.47
C ASP A 139 20.34 0.26 -7.62
N PRO A 140 20.01 1.36 -6.92
CA PRO A 140 18.68 1.96 -6.99
C PRO A 140 18.25 2.39 -8.40
N LYS A 141 19.16 2.87 -9.26
CA LYS A 141 18.81 3.31 -10.62
C LYS A 141 18.50 2.10 -11.51
N PHE A 142 19.33 1.06 -11.43
CA PHE A 142 19.08 -0.18 -12.17
C PHE A 142 17.77 -0.84 -11.72
N LEU A 143 17.53 -0.94 -10.41
CA LEU A 143 16.30 -1.54 -9.87
C LEU A 143 15.06 -0.73 -10.24
N ASP A 144 15.10 0.61 -10.17
CA ASP A 144 13.98 1.45 -10.57
C ASP A 144 13.64 1.28 -12.06
N TRP A 145 14.66 1.31 -12.94
CA TRP A 145 14.49 1.01 -14.36
C TRP A 145 13.92 -0.41 -14.58
N LEU A 146 14.44 -1.41 -13.87
CA LEU A 146 13.99 -2.79 -14.00
C LEU A 146 12.51 -2.92 -13.61
N PHE A 147 12.10 -2.30 -12.51
CA PHE A 147 10.73 -2.42 -11.99
C PHE A 147 9.74 -1.65 -12.86
N ARG A 148 10.07 -0.41 -13.24
CA ARG A 148 9.17 0.48 -14.00
C ARG A 148 9.18 0.16 -15.48
N GLU A 149 10.34 0.27 -16.12
CA GLU A 149 10.45 0.21 -17.58
C GLU A 149 10.43 -1.23 -18.08
N LYS A 150 11.26 -2.09 -17.48
CA LYS A 150 11.42 -3.46 -17.98
C LYS A 150 10.24 -4.36 -17.58
N TRP A 151 9.68 -4.17 -16.40
CA TRP A 151 8.57 -5.00 -15.89
C TRP A 151 7.20 -4.32 -15.91
N GLY A 152 7.12 -3.02 -16.17
CA GLY A 152 5.85 -2.29 -16.23
C GLY A 152 5.12 -2.25 -14.90
N ILE A 153 5.83 -2.34 -13.77
CA ILE A 153 5.20 -2.33 -12.44
C ILE A 153 5.03 -0.89 -12.00
N LYS A 154 3.77 -0.46 -11.81
CA LYS A 154 3.45 0.80 -11.15
C LYS A 154 3.59 0.62 -9.64
N TYR A 155 4.38 1.48 -9.02
CA TYR A 155 4.52 1.51 -7.57
C TYR A 155 4.80 2.91 -7.06
N ASP A 156 4.45 3.08 -5.80
CA ASP A 156 4.73 4.23 -4.98
C ASP A 156 5.76 3.86 -3.93
N VAL A 157 6.49 4.84 -3.42
CA VAL A 157 7.61 4.61 -2.51
C VAL A 157 7.49 5.54 -1.30
N ASP A 158 7.60 4.96 -0.11
CA ASP A 158 7.85 5.68 1.14
C ASP A 158 9.32 6.09 1.23
N MET A 159 10.22 5.11 1.10
CA MET A 159 11.66 5.35 1.16
C MET A 159 12.47 4.34 0.35
N VAL A 160 13.64 4.78 -0.12
CA VAL A 160 14.70 3.92 -0.65
C VAL A 160 15.97 4.19 0.13
N LEU A 161 16.58 3.15 0.69
CA LEU A 161 17.86 3.23 1.38
C LEU A 161 18.89 2.39 0.61
N HIS A 162 20.05 2.97 0.32
CA HIS A 162 21.12 2.28 -0.38
C HIS A 162 22.37 2.22 0.50
N THR A 163 22.87 1.02 0.73
CA THR A 163 24.17 0.76 1.36
C THR A 163 25.10 0.17 0.30
N PRO A 164 25.91 1.01 -0.38
CA PRO A 164 26.83 0.53 -1.39
C PRO A 164 27.95 -0.28 -0.75
N GLY A 165 28.41 -1.29 -1.47
CA GLY A 165 29.61 -2.05 -1.10
C GLY A 165 30.42 -2.43 -2.32
N THR A 166 31.66 -2.88 -2.11
CA THR A 166 32.60 -3.18 -3.20
C THR A 166 32.30 -4.51 -3.88
N SER A 167 31.94 -5.55 -3.10
CA SER A 167 31.59 -6.88 -3.60
C SER A 167 30.07 -7.13 -3.59
N SER A 168 29.34 -6.48 -2.69
CA SER A 168 27.90 -6.58 -2.60
C SER A 168 27.30 -5.29 -2.07
N SER A 169 26.21 -4.84 -2.69
CA SER A 169 25.41 -3.70 -2.24
C SER A 169 24.06 -4.17 -1.71
N ARG A 170 23.46 -3.36 -0.84
CA ARG A 170 22.14 -3.60 -0.24
C ARG A 170 21.23 -2.41 -0.53
N VAL A 171 20.06 -2.67 -1.10
CA VAL A 171 19.01 -1.67 -1.31
C VAL A 171 17.76 -2.10 -0.54
N VAL A 172 17.20 -1.17 0.24
CA VAL A 172 15.92 -1.35 0.89
C VAL A 172 14.90 -0.46 0.19
N TYR A 173 13.90 -1.08 -0.43
CA TYR A 173 12.71 -0.38 -0.91
C TYR A 173 11.60 -0.55 0.11
N VAL A 174 10.98 0.55 0.51
CA VAL A 174 9.73 0.52 1.26
C VAL A 174 8.64 1.10 0.38
N PHE A 175 7.81 0.21 -0.16
CA PHE A 175 6.75 0.51 -1.11
C PHE A 175 5.52 1.12 -0.43
N GLY A 176 4.64 1.70 -1.26
CA GLY A 176 3.35 2.20 -0.80
C GLY A 176 2.36 1.09 -0.45
N SER A 177 2.55 -0.12 -0.97
CA SER A 177 1.67 -1.26 -0.75
C SER A 177 2.43 -2.59 -0.79
N VAL A 178 1.85 -3.61 -0.16
CA VAL A 178 2.18 -5.00 -0.48
C VAL A 178 1.51 -5.39 -1.77
N ARG A 179 0.19 -5.19 -1.81
CA ARG A 179 -0.66 -5.55 -2.94
C ARG A 179 -0.18 -4.90 -4.23
N GLY A 180 0.11 -5.73 -5.23
CA GLY A 180 0.49 -5.29 -6.57
C GLY A 180 1.86 -4.58 -6.70
N GLN A 181 2.50 -4.22 -5.58
CA GLN A 181 3.80 -3.55 -5.56
C GLN A 181 4.87 -4.48 -4.99
N SER A 182 5.10 -4.49 -3.67
CA SER A 182 6.20 -5.28 -3.09
C SER A 182 6.07 -6.78 -3.37
N GLU A 183 4.85 -7.34 -3.34
CA GLU A 183 4.65 -8.76 -3.61
C GLU A 183 4.99 -9.14 -5.05
N ARG A 184 4.64 -8.26 -6.00
CA ARG A 184 4.87 -8.49 -7.43
C ARG A 184 6.35 -8.35 -7.76
N ILE A 185 7.02 -7.35 -7.18
CA ILE A 185 8.46 -7.14 -7.32
C ILE A 185 9.23 -8.30 -6.70
N TYR A 186 8.87 -8.72 -5.49
CA TYR A 186 9.47 -9.88 -4.83
C TYR A 186 9.37 -11.14 -5.70
N SER A 187 8.17 -11.47 -6.18
CA SER A 187 7.96 -12.65 -7.03
C SER A 187 8.78 -12.59 -8.33
N ARG A 188 8.91 -11.40 -8.95
CA ARG A 188 9.70 -11.24 -10.19
C ARG A 188 11.20 -11.33 -9.92
N LEU A 189 11.70 -10.77 -8.82
CA LEU A 189 13.11 -10.91 -8.43
C LEU A 189 13.47 -12.37 -8.14
N ILE A 190 12.62 -13.09 -7.40
CA ILE A 190 12.84 -14.52 -7.13
C ILE A 190 12.83 -15.36 -8.42
N ARG A 191 11.92 -15.05 -9.35
CA ARG A 191 11.77 -15.82 -10.59
C ARG A 191 12.88 -15.53 -11.61
N ASP A 192 13.22 -14.26 -11.79
CA ASP A 192 14.05 -13.80 -12.92
C ASP A 192 15.50 -13.45 -12.49
N PHE A 193 15.76 -13.22 -11.20
CA PHE A 193 17.04 -12.71 -10.68
C PHE A 193 17.58 -13.48 -9.45
N SER A 194 17.08 -14.68 -9.15
CA SER A 194 17.51 -15.46 -7.98
C SER A 194 19.01 -15.78 -7.94
N ASN A 195 19.67 -15.86 -9.11
CA ASN A 195 21.11 -16.07 -9.21
C ASN A 195 21.93 -14.77 -9.10
N SER A 196 21.27 -13.60 -9.12
CA SER A 196 21.93 -12.28 -9.13
C SER A 196 21.69 -11.48 -7.85
N VAL A 197 20.56 -11.71 -7.18
CA VAL A 197 20.22 -11.05 -5.93
C VAL A 197 19.58 -12.02 -4.94
N SER A 198 19.79 -11.74 -3.66
CA SER A 198 18.94 -12.21 -2.58
C SER A 198 17.88 -11.14 -2.28
N VAL A 199 16.63 -11.54 -2.10
CA VAL A 199 15.55 -10.63 -1.69
C VAL A 199 14.79 -11.21 -0.49
N LYS A 200 14.49 -10.37 0.49
CA LYS A 200 13.70 -10.72 1.67
C LYS A 200 12.76 -9.59 2.07
N TYR A 201 11.61 -9.95 2.65
CA TYR A 201 10.78 -8.98 3.34
C TYR A 201 11.46 -8.50 4.63
N LEU A 202 11.32 -7.22 4.94
CA LEU A 202 11.64 -6.64 6.24
C LEU A 202 10.36 -6.32 7.01
N LYS A 203 10.47 -6.05 8.32
CA LYS A 203 9.33 -5.53 9.09
C LYS A 203 8.82 -4.23 8.43
N ASP A 204 7.50 -4.08 8.35
CA ASP A 204 6.88 -2.84 7.87
C ASP A 204 7.25 -1.70 8.83
N PRO A 205 7.89 -0.61 8.38
CA PRO A 205 8.19 0.53 9.23
C PRO A 205 6.96 1.21 9.82
N ALA A 206 5.77 1.02 9.26
CA ALA A 206 4.51 1.56 9.77
C ALA A 206 3.99 0.83 11.02
N ALA A 207 4.49 -0.39 11.28
CA ALA A 207 4.04 -1.27 12.34
C ALA A 207 4.80 -1.09 13.66
#